data_AF-A0A0F3P7J3-F1
#
_entry.id   AF-A0A0F3P7J3-F1
#
_cell.length_a   1.000
_cell.length_b   1.000
_cell.length_c   1.000
_cell.angle_alpha   90.00
_cell.angle_beta   90.00
_cell.angle_gamma   90.00
#
_symmetry.space_group_name_H-M   'P 1'
#
loop_
_entity.id
_entity.type
_entity.pdbx_description
1 polymer ?
#
loop_
_entity_poly.entity_id
_entity_poly.type
_entity_poly.pdbx_seq_one_letter_code
_entity_poly.pdbx_strand_id
1 'polypeptide(L)'
;MIDYTRAYSGGVHKSIDEGLRAYMLRIYNLMAMALFITAVAGTATFSLEPLARLMFNFSPNGYVIGQTPIGLLVNVAPIGIALYFFWGIGRLDISTAQTLFWVYAVLVGMSLSALGYIYTGESLVSSFFITASAFAAMSIYGHTTQRDLTSLGSLLIMGLWGIIISSLVNIFLGSPAIHFATSVLGIGIFMGLIAWDTQKLKHIYYSSGGGELGQKLAVVGAFTLYLDFLNLFLYVLRFFGNRRKD
;
A
#
# COMPACT_ATOMS: atom_id res chain seq x y z
N MET A 1 35.01 -40.51 5.77
CA MET A 1 34.04 -40.15 6.84
C MET A 1 33.12 -39.09 6.25
N ILE A 2 31.84 -39.41 6.01
CA ILE A 2 30.88 -38.43 5.48
C ILE A 2 30.62 -37.42 6.60
N ASP A 3 30.88 -36.14 6.34
CA ASP A 3 30.69 -35.07 7.32
C ASP A 3 29.19 -34.75 7.44
N TYR A 4 28.50 -35.53 8.28
CA TYR A 4 27.07 -35.43 8.53
C TYR A 4 26.67 -34.03 9.03
N THR A 5 27.57 -33.32 9.70
CA THR A 5 27.37 -31.95 10.21
C THR A 5 27.18 -30.93 9.10
N ARG A 6 27.97 -31.00 8.02
CA ARG A 6 27.83 -30.12 6.83
C ARG A 6 26.57 -30.43 6.03
N ALA A 7 26.24 -31.71 5.86
CA ALA A 7 25.02 -32.12 5.15
C ALA A 7 23.75 -31.70 5.90
N TYR A 8 23.74 -31.79 7.23
CA TYR A 8 22.64 -31.36 8.07
C TYR A 8 22.49 -29.84 8.10
N SER A 9 23.60 -29.10 8.27
CA SER A 9 23.63 -27.62 8.19
C SER A 9 23.13 -27.08 6.84
N GLY A 10 23.58 -27.68 5.72
CA GLY A 10 23.15 -27.29 4.39
C GLY A 10 21.67 -27.57 4.11
N GLY A 11 21.14 -28.69 4.64
CA GLY A 11 19.72 -29.03 4.54
C GLY A 11 18.81 -28.08 5.33
N VAL A 12 19.23 -27.66 6.52
CA VAL A 12 18.49 -26.71 7.37
C VAL A 12 18.50 -25.29 6.79
N HIS A 13 19.63 -24.81 6.24
CA HIS A 13 19.65 -23.51 5.57
C HIS A 13 18.76 -23.48 4.33
N LYS A 14 18.79 -24.55 3.52
CA LYS A 14 17.93 -24.67 2.34
C LYS A 14 16.44 -24.68 2.68
N SER A 15 16.02 -25.40 3.74
CA SER A 15 14.61 -25.45 4.14
C SER A 15 14.11 -24.11 4.73
N ILE A 16 14.97 -23.38 5.45
CA ILE A 16 14.68 -22.04 5.96
C ILE A 16 14.48 -21.05 4.81
N ASP A 17 15.34 -21.11 3.78
CA ASP A 17 15.24 -20.23 2.60
C ASP A 17 14.00 -20.53 1.76
N GLU A 18 13.64 -21.80 1.58
CA GLU A 18 12.39 -22.21 0.91
C GLU A 18 11.15 -21.69 1.66
N GLY A 19 11.15 -21.79 2.99
CA GLY A 19 10.06 -21.29 3.82
C GLY A 19 9.93 -19.76 3.78
N LEU A 20 11.04 -19.02 3.87
CA LEU A 20 11.02 -17.56 3.74
C LEU A 20 10.50 -17.14 2.36
N ARG A 21 10.95 -17.81 1.29
CA ARG A 21 10.50 -17.53 -0.06
C ARG A 21 9.00 -17.74 -0.20
N ALA A 22 8.46 -18.84 0.33
CA ALA A 22 7.03 -19.12 0.32
C ALA A 22 6.23 -18.05 1.09
N TYR A 23 6.73 -17.61 2.24
CA TYR A 23 6.15 -16.53 3.04
C TYR A 23 6.10 -15.21 2.27
N MET A 24 7.22 -14.78 1.68
CA MET A 24 7.29 -13.54 0.90
C MET A 24 6.41 -13.61 -0.35
N LEU A 25 6.42 -14.73 -1.07
CA LEU A 25 5.53 -14.93 -2.24
C LEU A 25 4.06 -14.82 -1.84
N ARG A 26 3.66 -15.38 -0.70
CA ARG A 26 2.29 -15.26 -0.20
C ARG A 26 1.93 -13.81 0.09
N ILE A 27 2.82 -13.04 0.72
CA ILE A 27 2.63 -11.60 0.96
C ILE A 27 2.39 -10.86 -0.35
N TYR A 28 3.27 -11.04 -1.34
CA TYR A 28 3.16 -10.35 -2.62
C TYR A 28 1.91 -10.75 -3.40
N ASN A 29 1.52 -12.03 -3.36
CA ASN A 29 0.28 -12.50 -4.00
C ASN A 29 -0.95 -11.88 -3.36
N LEU A 30 -1.03 -11.84 -2.03
CA LEU A 30 -2.15 -11.21 -1.32
C LEU A 30 -2.22 -9.70 -1.62
N MET A 31 -1.08 -9.02 -1.63
CA MET A 31 -0.99 -7.61 -1.99
C MET A 31 -1.44 -7.37 -3.44
N ALA A 32 -0.96 -8.17 -4.39
CA ALA A 32 -1.34 -8.06 -5.80
C ALA A 32 -2.84 -8.30 -6.01
N MET A 33 -3.43 -9.29 -5.32
CA MET A 33 -4.87 -9.52 -5.32
C MET A 33 -5.64 -8.32 -4.75
N ALA A 34 -5.15 -7.73 -3.65
CA ALA A 34 -5.77 -6.53 -3.07
C ALA A 34 -5.73 -5.36 -4.07
N LEU A 35 -4.58 -5.08 -4.68
CA LEU A 35 -4.44 -4.03 -5.71
C LEU A 35 -5.36 -4.28 -6.90
N PHE A 36 -5.49 -5.53 -7.35
CA PHE A 36 -6.42 -5.89 -8.41
C PHE A 36 -7.88 -5.61 -8.01
N ILE A 37 -8.28 -6.02 -6.80
CA ILE A 37 -9.62 -5.73 -6.24
C ILE A 37 -9.85 -4.22 -6.17
N THR A 38 -8.86 -3.44 -5.72
CA THR A 38 -8.93 -1.98 -5.66
C THR A 38 -9.15 -1.36 -7.03
N ALA A 39 -8.40 -1.82 -8.04
CA ALA A 39 -8.54 -1.33 -9.42
C ALA A 39 -9.93 -1.68 -10.00
N VAL A 40 -10.41 -2.90 -9.76
CA VAL A 40 -11.74 -3.35 -10.20
C VAL A 40 -12.84 -2.54 -9.50
N ALA A 41 -12.78 -2.39 -8.17
CA ALA A 41 -13.76 -1.63 -7.40
C ALA A 41 -13.78 -0.15 -7.81
N GLY A 42 -12.61 0.47 -8.02
CA GLY A 42 -12.51 1.85 -8.47
C GLY A 42 -13.05 2.05 -9.89
N THR A 43 -12.71 1.14 -10.81
CA THR A 43 -13.22 1.19 -12.19
C THR A 43 -14.72 0.93 -12.22
N ALA A 44 -15.23 -0.05 -11.49
CA ALA A 44 -16.66 -0.33 -11.40
C ALA A 44 -17.43 0.87 -10.83
N THR A 45 -16.90 1.53 -9.80
CA THR A 45 -17.52 2.72 -9.20
C THR A 45 -17.50 3.92 -10.15
N PHE A 46 -16.46 4.06 -10.96
CA PHE A 46 -16.35 5.10 -11.98
C PHE A 46 -17.25 4.84 -13.20
N SER A 47 -17.32 3.60 -13.68
CA SER A 47 -17.98 3.24 -14.94
C SER A 47 -19.46 2.88 -14.80
N LEU A 48 -19.90 2.41 -13.62
CA LEU A 48 -21.30 2.04 -13.39
C LEU A 48 -22.05 3.20 -12.74
N GLU A 49 -23.03 3.74 -13.47
CA GLU A 49 -23.83 4.88 -13.02
C GLU A 49 -24.50 4.68 -11.63
N PRO A 50 -25.05 3.51 -11.27
CA PRO A 50 -25.63 3.32 -9.93
C PRO A 50 -24.60 3.49 -8.80
N LEU A 51 -23.37 3.00 -9.00
CA LEU A 51 -22.30 3.11 -8.00
C LEU A 51 -21.73 4.53 -7.96
N ALA A 52 -21.57 5.16 -9.13
CA ALA A 52 -21.15 6.54 -9.25
C ALA A 52 -22.12 7.48 -8.51
N ARG A 53 -23.43 7.31 -8.71
CA ARG A 53 -24.48 8.10 -8.04
C ARG A 53 -24.59 7.80 -6.54
N LEU A 54 -24.19 6.61 -6.10
CA LEU A 54 -24.10 6.27 -4.69
C LEU A 54 -22.95 7.04 -4.01
N MET A 55 -21.86 7.31 -4.72
CA MET A 55 -20.68 7.99 -4.18
C MET A 55 -20.70 9.51 -4.40
N PHE A 56 -21.19 9.97 -5.54
CA PHE A 56 -21.09 11.35 -6.00
C PHE A 56 -22.44 11.91 -6.44
N ASN A 57 -22.64 13.20 -6.19
CA ASN A 57 -23.74 13.98 -6.74
C ASN A 57 -23.30 14.59 -8.08
N PHE A 58 -24.12 14.40 -9.11
CA PHE A 58 -23.88 14.94 -10.45
C PHE A 58 -24.82 16.10 -10.76
N SER A 59 -24.30 17.11 -11.46
CA SER A 59 -25.05 18.19 -12.07
C SER A 59 -25.94 17.67 -13.21
N PRO A 60 -27.03 18.36 -13.57
CA PRO A 60 -27.75 18.10 -14.83
C PRO A 60 -26.83 18.06 -16.06
N ASN A 61 -25.69 18.76 -15.99
CA ASN A 61 -24.68 18.82 -17.05
C ASN A 61 -23.60 17.71 -16.95
N GLY A 62 -23.73 16.76 -16.02
CA GLY A 62 -22.82 15.61 -15.87
C GLY A 62 -21.55 15.85 -15.03
N TYR A 63 -21.32 17.07 -14.54
CA TYR A 63 -20.20 17.39 -13.66
C TYR A 63 -20.42 16.91 -12.22
N VAL A 64 -19.38 16.44 -11.54
CA VAL A 64 -19.42 16.07 -10.11
C VAL A 64 -19.51 17.36 -9.28
N ILE A 65 -20.62 17.56 -8.56
CA ILE A 65 -20.84 18.73 -7.69
C ILE A 65 -20.35 18.46 -6.26
N GLY A 66 -20.35 17.20 -5.84
CA GLY A 66 -19.92 16.85 -4.49
C GLY A 66 -20.09 15.36 -4.19
N GLN A 67 -19.78 14.98 -2.96
CA GLN A 67 -19.95 13.60 -2.49
C GLN A 67 -21.32 13.44 -1.83
N THR A 68 -21.91 12.25 -1.93
CA THR A 68 -23.10 11.90 -1.16
C THR A 68 -22.72 11.60 0.31
N PRO A 69 -23.68 11.57 1.25
CA PRO A 69 -23.41 11.12 2.62
C PRO A 69 -22.80 9.71 2.68
N ILE A 70 -23.24 8.81 1.80
CA ILE A 70 -22.70 7.45 1.70
C ILE A 70 -21.27 7.48 1.16
N GLY A 71 -21.01 8.31 0.14
CA GLY A 71 -19.66 8.49 -0.42
C GLY A 71 -18.66 8.99 0.61
N LEU A 72 -19.09 9.92 1.49
CA LEU A 72 -18.25 10.40 2.58
C LEU A 72 -17.93 9.28 3.59
N LEU A 73 -18.92 8.46 3.96
CA LEU A 73 -18.69 7.30 4.83
C LEU A 73 -17.72 6.30 4.21
N VAL A 74 -17.87 5.99 2.92
CA VAL A 74 -16.96 5.09 2.18
C VAL A 74 -15.55 5.65 2.12
N ASN A 75 -15.39 6.97 1.96
CA ASN A 75 -14.08 7.62 1.93
C ASN A 75 -13.36 7.60 3.28
N VAL A 76 -14.10 7.71 4.38
CA VAL A 76 -13.53 7.73 5.74
C VAL A 76 -13.34 6.31 6.31
N ALA A 77 -14.16 5.35 5.90
CA ALA A 77 -14.13 3.97 6.41
C ALA A 77 -12.75 3.27 6.33
N PRO A 78 -11.96 3.42 5.25
CA PRO A 78 -10.59 2.89 5.20
C PRO A 78 -9.74 3.34 6.38
N ILE A 79 -9.82 4.60 6.80
CA ILE A 79 -9.00 5.11 7.92
C ILE A 79 -9.35 4.34 9.20
N GLY A 80 -10.64 4.15 9.49
CA GLY A 80 -11.10 3.38 10.65
C GLY A 80 -10.65 1.92 10.61
N ILE A 81 -10.74 1.27 9.45
CA ILE A 81 -10.29 -0.11 9.28
C ILE A 81 -8.78 -0.22 9.45
N ALA A 82 -7.99 0.71 8.89
CA ALA A 82 -6.54 0.72 9.03
C ALA A 82 -6.13 0.86 10.50
N LEU A 83 -6.75 1.79 11.24
CA LEU A 83 -6.51 1.96 12.68
C LEU A 83 -6.86 0.70 13.47
N TYR A 84 -8.02 0.11 13.21
CA TYR A 84 -8.43 -1.15 13.85
C TYR A 84 -7.47 -2.30 13.53
N PHE A 85 -7.03 -2.40 12.27
CA PHE A 85 -6.09 -3.42 11.82
C PHE A 85 -4.75 -3.27 12.55
N PHE A 86 -4.19 -2.05 12.62
CA PHE A 86 -2.92 -1.78 13.29
C PHE A 86 -2.98 -1.98 14.82
N TRP A 87 -4.06 -1.56 15.49
CA TRP A 87 -4.24 -1.81 16.92
C TRP A 87 -4.55 -3.27 17.25
N GLY A 88 -5.16 -3.99 16.31
CA GLY A 88 -5.50 -5.41 16.43
C GLY A 88 -4.34 -6.37 16.10
N ILE A 89 -3.18 -5.86 15.67
CA ILE A 89 -2.02 -6.72 15.34
C ILE A 89 -1.69 -7.61 16.55
N GLY A 90 -1.55 -8.91 16.28
CA GLY A 90 -1.32 -9.94 17.30
C GLY A 90 -2.59 -10.55 17.89
N ARG A 91 -3.70 -9.80 17.97
CA ARG A 91 -4.97 -10.25 18.58
C ARG A 91 -6.00 -10.75 17.57
N LEU A 92 -6.00 -10.23 16.34
CA LEU A 92 -6.96 -10.64 15.31
C LEU A 92 -6.70 -12.06 14.83
N ASP A 93 -7.73 -12.88 14.62
CA ASP A 93 -7.58 -14.17 13.95
C ASP A 93 -7.31 -13.98 12.45
N ILE A 94 -6.74 -15.01 11.80
CA ILE A 94 -6.35 -14.97 10.38
C ILE A 94 -7.53 -14.61 9.49
N SER A 95 -8.69 -15.24 9.71
CA SER A 95 -9.92 -15.00 8.93
C SER A 95 -10.39 -13.55 9.04
N THR A 96 -10.37 -12.99 10.25
CA THR A 96 -10.77 -11.60 10.49
C THR A 96 -9.81 -10.63 9.81
N ALA A 97 -8.50 -10.86 9.91
CA ALA A 97 -7.49 -10.04 9.24
C ALA A 97 -7.66 -10.06 7.71
N GLN A 98 -7.90 -11.24 7.12
CA GLN A 98 -8.14 -11.37 5.68
C GLN A 98 -9.42 -10.65 5.25
N THR A 99 -10.51 -10.86 5.98
CA THR A 99 -11.80 -10.21 5.69
C THR A 99 -11.68 -8.70 5.73
N LEU A 100 -11.03 -8.16 6.77
CA LEU A 100 -10.77 -6.72 6.87
C LEU A 100 -9.91 -6.22 5.72
N PHE A 101 -8.87 -6.97 5.32
CA PHE A 101 -8.02 -6.58 4.21
C PHE A 101 -8.78 -6.51 2.87
N TRP A 102 -9.64 -7.49 2.59
CA TRP A 102 -10.45 -7.47 1.36
C TRP A 102 -11.49 -6.37 1.36
N VAL A 103 -12.19 -6.16 2.48
CA VAL A 103 -13.13 -5.05 2.64
C VAL A 103 -12.40 -3.71 2.49
N TYR A 104 -11.21 -3.58 3.08
CA TYR A 104 -10.36 -2.41 2.94
C TYR A 104 -9.98 -2.16 1.47
N ALA A 105 -9.56 -3.20 0.74
CA ALA A 105 -9.18 -3.08 -0.67
C ALA A 105 -10.34 -2.59 -1.56
N VAL A 106 -11.56 -3.10 -1.33
CA VAL A 106 -12.77 -2.67 -2.02
C VAL A 106 -13.09 -1.20 -1.70
N LEU A 107 -13.15 -0.85 -0.41
CA LEU A 107 -13.49 0.50 0.02
C LEU A 107 -12.48 1.52 -0.50
N VAL A 108 -11.18 1.22 -0.42
CA VAL A 108 -10.15 2.08 -1.01
C VAL A 108 -10.35 2.21 -2.52
N GLY A 109 -10.67 1.13 -3.24
CA GLY A 109 -10.97 1.20 -4.67
C GLY A 109 -12.11 2.15 -4.97
N MET A 110 -13.23 2.01 -4.26
CA MET A 110 -14.38 2.91 -4.37
C MET A 110 -13.99 4.36 -4.06
N SER A 111 -13.20 4.61 -3.01
CA SER A 111 -12.75 5.96 -2.65
C SER A 111 -11.85 6.59 -3.71
N LEU A 112 -10.98 5.78 -4.33
CA LEU A 112 -10.07 6.20 -5.38
C LEU A 112 -10.76 6.39 -6.73
N SER A 113 -12.02 6.00 -6.90
CA SER A 113 -12.76 6.22 -8.16
C SER A 113 -12.89 7.71 -8.51
N ALA A 114 -12.83 8.60 -7.51
CA ALA A 114 -12.76 10.04 -7.70
C ALA A 114 -11.58 10.47 -8.59
N LEU A 115 -10.46 9.73 -8.56
CA LEU A 115 -9.30 9.99 -9.39
C LEU A 115 -9.60 9.84 -10.89
N GLY A 116 -10.54 8.97 -11.27
CA GLY A 116 -10.99 8.81 -12.67
C GLY A 116 -11.69 10.04 -13.24
N TYR A 117 -12.22 10.91 -12.38
CA TYR A 117 -12.81 12.20 -12.78
C TYR A 117 -11.77 13.33 -12.81
N ILE A 118 -10.67 13.22 -12.06
CA ILE A 118 -9.65 14.27 -11.92
C ILE A 118 -8.49 14.06 -12.90
N TYR A 119 -8.05 12.83 -13.10
CA TYR A 119 -6.90 12.47 -13.93
C TYR A 119 -7.33 11.73 -15.19
N THR A 120 -6.50 11.82 -16.22
CA THR A 120 -6.69 11.02 -17.43
C THR A 120 -6.43 9.52 -17.16
N GLY A 121 -7.11 8.64 -17.91
CA GLY A 121 -6.88 7.20 -17.82
C GLY A 121 -5.42 6.82 -18.10
N GLU A 122 -4.78 7.49 -19.07
CA GLU A 122 -3.36 7.34 -19.37
C GLU A 122 -2.48 7.66 -18.14
N SER A 123 -2.78 8.74 -17.42
CA SER A 123 -2.03 9.11 -16.20
C SER A 123 -2.18 8.11 -15.07
N LEU A 124 -3.38 7.53 -14.91
CA LEU A 124 -3.62 6.48 -13.91
C LEU A 124 -2.80 5.22 -14.24
N VAL A 125 -2.84 4.78 -15.49
CA VAL A 125 -2.14 3.58 -15.95
C VAL A 125 -0.62 3.78 -15.88
N SER A 126 -0.10 4.90 -16.40
CA SER A 126 1.34 5.17 -16.39
C SER A 126 1.88 5.30 -14.96
N SER A 127 1.17 6.01 -14.09
CA SER A 127 1.55 6.14 -12.67
C SER A 127 1.55 4.78 -11.97
N PHE A 128 0.59 3.91 -12.26
CA PHE A 128 0.55 2.56 -11.71
C PHE A 128 1.78 1.75 -12.12
N PHE A 129 2.15 1.76 -13.40
CA PHE A 129 3.34 1.04 -13.87
C PHE A 129 4.66 1.61 -13.32
N ILE A 130 4.77 2.93 -13.19
CA ILE A 130 5.91 3.58 -12.55
C ILE A 130 6.01 3.13 -11.08
N THR A 131 4.90 3.18 -10.35
CA THR A 131 4.84 2.73 -8.95
C THR A 131 5.14 1.25 -8.82
N ALA A 132 4.61 0.39 -9.68
CA ALA A 132 4.89 -1.04 -9.66
C ALA A 132 6.37 -1.35 -9.90
N SER A 133 6.99 -0.64 -10.84
CA SER A 133 8.42 -0.79 -11.13
C SER A 133 9.29 -0.31 -9.95
N ALA A 134 8.97 0.86 -9.39
CA ALA A 134 9.67 1.40 -8.22
C ALA A 134 9.50 0.50 -6.99
N PHE A 135 8.28 0.04 -6.71
CA PHE A 135 7.98 -0.89 -5.64
C PHE A 135 8.77 -2.20 -5.80
N ALA A 136 8.77 -2.79 -7.00
CA ALA A 136 9.50 -4.02 -7.27
C ALA A 136 11.01 -3.83 -7.05
N ALA A 137 11.59 -2.74 -7.56
CA ALA A 137 13.01 -2.42 -7.37
C ALA A 137 13.37 -2.25 -5.89
N MET A 138 12.59 -1.46 -5.14
CA MET A 138 12.84 -1.21 -3.73
C MET A 138 12.59 -2.44 -2.86
N SER A 139 11.61 -3.28 -3.20
CA SER A 139 11.36 -4.53 -2.50
C SER A 139 12.46 -5.56 -2.76
N ILE A 140 12.96 -5.68 -4.00
CA ILE A 140 14.16 -6.50 -4.30
C ILE A 140 15.36 -5.99 -3.50
N TYR A 141 15.58 -4.67 -3.44
CA TYR A 141 16.66 -4.10 -2.64
C TYR A 141 16.50 -4.42 -1.15
N GLY A 142 15.32 -4.17 -0.56
CA GLY A 142 15.03 -4.48 0.83
C GLY A 142 15.13 -5.97 1.17
N HIS A 143 14.81 -6.84 0.20
CA HIS A 143 14.92 -8.29 0.36
C HIS A 143 16.37 -8.78 0.29
N THR A 144 17.20 -8.21 -0.59
CA THR A 144 18.56 -8.72 -0.87
C THR A 144 19.66 -8.01 -0.09
N THR A 145 19.43 -6.77 0.36
CA THR A 145 20.42 -5.98 1.07
C THR A 145 20.82 -6.60 2.41
N GLN A 146 22.12 -6.54 2.70
CA GLN A 146 22.72 -6.99 3.96
C GLN A 146 22.87 -5.84 4.97
N ARG A 147 22.63 -4.60 4.55
CA ARG A 147 22.66 -3.43 5.43
C ARG A 147 21.39 -3.41 6.27
N ASP A 148 21.52 -3.21 7.58
CA ASP A 148 20.36 -2.98 8.45
C ASP A 148 19.72 -1.61 8.13
N LEU A 149 18.46 -1.64 7.69
CA LEU A 149 17.70 -0.44 7.34
C LEU A 149 16.91 0.12 8.53
N THR A 150 17.03 -0.45 9.73
CA THR A 150 16.21 -0.05 10.90
C THR A 150 16.35 1.44 11.25
N SER A 151 17.57 1.98 11.22
CA SER A 151 17.84 3.41 11.47
C SER A 151 17.30 4.31 10.34
N LEU A 152 17.35 3.84 9.10
CA LEU A 152 16.76 4.54 7.97
C LEU A 152 15.24 4.55 8.09
N GLY A 153 14.62 3.42 8.46
CA GLY A 153 13.18 3.31 8.67
C GLY A 153 12.65 4.29 9.72
N SER A 154 13.33 4.43 10.86
CA SER A 154 12.93 5.40 11.89
C SER A 154 13.03 6.84 11.39
N LEU A 155 14.07 7.19 10.64
CA LEU A 155 14.22 8.50 9.99
C LEU A 155 13.09 8.77 8.99
N LEU A 156 12.75 7.78 8.16
CA LEU A 156 11.71 7.89 7.15
C LEU A 156 10.31 8.02 7.76
N ILE A 157 10.03 7.33 8.87
CA ILE A 157 8.78 7.51 9.63
C ILE A 157 8.69 8.93 10.19
N MET A 158 9.78 9.50 10.72
CA MET A 158 9.79 10.91 11.15
C MET A 158 9.54 11.85 9.96
N GLY A 159 10.14 11.56 8.79
CA GLY A 159 9.88 12.30 7.56
C GLY A 159 8.43 12.21 7.09
N LEU A 160 7.80 11.04 7.21
CA LEU A 160 6.38 10.83 6.91
C LEU A 160 5.50 11.75 7.77
N TRP A 161 5.76 11.82 9.07
CA TRP A 161 5.07 12.79 9.95
C TRP A 161 5.29 14.23 9.51
N GLY A 162 6.52 14.58 9.08
CA GLY A 162 6.82 15.88 8.50
C GLY A 162 5.95 16.20 7.27
N ILE A 163 5.76 15.25 6.35
CA ILE A 163 4.88 15.41 5.19
C ILE A 163 3.41 15.55 5.61
N ILE A 164 2.95 14.76 6.58
CA ILE A 164 1.56 14.84 7.08
C ILE A 164 1.29 16.23 7.64
N ILE A 165 2.16 16.73 8.54
CA ILE A 165 2.03 18.05 9.14
C ILE A 165 2.10 19.14 8.06
N SER A 166 3.06 19.04 7.13
CA SER A 166 3.19 20.00 6.02
C SER A 166 1.94 20.02 5.14
N SER A 167 1.33 18.85 4.89
CA SER A 167 0.10 18.73 4.11
C SER A 167 -1.09 19.38 4.83
N LEU A 168 -1.20 19.21 6.15
CA LEU A 168 -2.24 19.86 6.96
C LEU A 168 -2.09 21.38 6.96
N VAL A 169 -0.87 21.89 7.13
CA VAL A 169 -0.59 23.34 7.04
C VAL A 169 -0.94 23.86 5.64
N ASN A 170 -0.63 23.09 4.59
CA ASN A 170 -0.88 23.51 3.23
C ASN A 170 -2.37 23.60 2.86
N ILE A 171 -3.28 22.98 3.63
CA ILE A 171 -4.73 23.17 3.47
C ILE A 171 -5.10 24.65 3.66
N PHE A 172 -4.45 25.35 4.60
CA PHE A 172 -4.70 26.76 4.88
C PHE A 172 -3.90 27.71 3.99
N LEU A 173 -2.66 27.33 3.64
CA LEU A 173 -1.79 28.17 2.82
C LEU A 173 -2.08 28.07 1.32
N GLY A 174 -2.55 26.92 0.83
CA GLY A 174 -2.77 26.66 -0.58
C GLY A 174 -1.52 26.79 -1.45
N SER A 175 -0.32 26.58 -0.91
CA SER A 175 0.94 26.83 -1.62
C SER A 175 1.25 25.75 -2.65
N PRO A 176 1.39 26.10 -3.94
CA PRO A 176 1.82 25.16 -4.98
C PRO A 176 3.23 24.62 -4.74
N ALA A 177 4.12 25.43 -4.15
CA ALA A 177 5.49 25.03 -3.86
C ALA A 177 5.53 23.94 -2.77
N ILE A 178 4.73 24.07 -1.70
CA ILE A 178 4.62 23.04 -0.66
C ILE A 178 3.98 21.77 -1.24
N HIS A 179 2.95 21.90 -2.06
CA HIS A 179 2.33 20.77 -2.73
C HIS A 179 3.33 20.01 -3.62
N PHE A 180 4.16 20.73 -4.39
CA PHE A 180 5.22 20.12 -5.21
C PHE A 180 6.28 19.44 -4.34
N ALA A 181 6.81 20.14 -3.34
CA ALA A 181 7.88 19.63 -2.47
C ALA A 181 7.45 18.36 -1.71
N THR A 182 6.26 18.38 -1.11
CA THR A 182 5.70 17.21 -0.41
C THR A 182 5.46 16.03 -1.34
N SER A 183 5.14 16.27 -2.62
CA SER A 183 4.97 15.20 -3.61
C SER A 183 6.30 14.50 -3.92
N VAL A 184 7.36 15.27 -4.19
CA VAL A 184 8.70 14.73 -4.48
C VAL A 184 9.28 14.01 -3.26
N LEU A 185 9.21 14.64 -2.09
CA LEU A 185 9.67 14.03 -0.84
C LEU A 185 8.87 12.77 -0.51
N GLY A 186 7.56 12.78 -0.75
CA GLY A 186 6.68 11.62 -0.55
C GLY A 186 7.15 10.40 -1.37
N ILE A 187 7.47 10.60 -2.65
CA ILE A 187 8.01 9.53 -3.51
C ILE A 187 9.30 8.95 -2.89
N GLY A 188 10.25 9.82 -2.52
CA GLY A 188 11.51 9.39 -1.89
C GLY A 188 11.31 8.63 -0.58
N ILE A 189 10.44 9.13 0.29
CA ILE A 189 10.17 8.54 1.60
C ILE A 189 9.50 7.17 1.44
N PHE A 190 8.45 7.06 0.63
CA PHE A 190 7.74 5.80 0.45
C PHE A 190 8.59 4.75 -0.26
N MET A 191 9.45 5.13 -1.22
CA MET A 191 10.43 4.21 -1.79
C MET A 191 11.37 3.63 -0.71
N GLY A 192 11.87 4.48 0.19
CA GLY A 192 12.70 4.03 1.31
C GLY A 192 11.94 3.14 2.30
N LEU A 193 10.69 3.49 2.62
CA LEU A 193 9.83 2.70 3.51
C LEU A 193 9.54 1.32 2.92
N ILE A 194 9.27 1.20 1.61
CA ILE A 194 9.08 -0.10 0.93
C ILE A 194 10.29 -1.03 1.14
N ALA A 195 11.51 -0.49 1.00
CA ALA A 195 12.71 -1.29 1.24
C ALA A 195 12.84 -1.70 2.71
N TRP A 196 12.58 -0.77 3.63
CA TRP A 196 12.62 -1.04 5.07
C TRP A 196 11.55 -2.06 5.51
N ASP A 197 10.29 -1.88 5.10
CA ASP A 197 9.20 -2.78 5.43
C ASP A 197 9.38 -4.16 4.78
N THR A 198 9.93 -4.23 3.56
CA THR A 198 10.32 -5.53 2.97
C THR A 198 11.37 -6.25 3.83
N GLN A 199 12.40 -5.53 4.30
CA GLN A 199 13.41 -6.11 5.17
C GLN A 199 12.83 -6.53 6.53
N LYS A 200 12.00 -5.67 7.12
CA LYS A 200 11.29 -5.93 8.38
C LYS A 200 10.43 -7.20 8.30
N LEU A 201 9.76 -7.45 7.18
CA LEU A 201 8.98 -8.67 6.99
C LEU A 201 9.84 -9.93 7.00
N LYS A 202 11.06 -9.88 6.46
CA LYS A 202 12.02 -10.99 6.61
C LYS A 202 12.39 -11.20 8.08
N HIS A 203 12.70 -10.12 8.81
CA HIS A 203 13.05 -10.22 10.24
C HIS A 203 11.90 -10.80 11.07
N ILE A 204 10.66 -10.40 10.78
CA ILE A 204 9.45 -10.96 11.41
C ILE A 204 9.33 -12.47 11.15
N TYR A 205 9.61 -12.93 9.92
CA TYR A 205 9.61 -14.36 9.60
C TYR A 205 10.61 -15.11 10.48
N TYR A 206 11.85 -14.65 10.54
CA TYR A 206 12.90 -15.29 11.34
C TYR A 206 12.62 -15.25 12.86
N SER A 207 12.02 -14.17 13.38
CA SER A 207 11.71 -14.06 14.81
C SER A 207 10.48 -14.86 15.23
N SER A 208 9.57 -15.15 14.30
CA SER A 208 8.33 -15.92 14.57
C SER A 208 8.53 -17.43 14.64
N GLY A 209 9.72 -17.95 14.30
CA GLY A 209 10.01 -19.39 14.29
C GLY A 209 9.46 -20.15 13.07
N GLY A 210 8.84 -19.46 12.10
CA GLY A 210 8.24 -20.05 10.90
C GLY A 210 6.91 -20.79 11.14
N GLY A 211 6.27 -21.25 10.06
CA GLY A 211 5.04 -22.07 10.14
C GLY A 211 3.70 -21.29 10.13
N GLU A 212 2.70 -21.78 10.86
CA GLU A 212 1.30 -21.27 10.87
C GLU A 212 1.20 -19.82 11.38
N LEU A 213 2.00 -19.46 12.38
CA LEU A 213 2.11 -18.09 12.88
C LEU A 213 2.67 -17.15 11.80
N GLY A 214 3.55 -17.65 10.95
CA GLY A 214 4.02 -16.97 9.73
C GLY A 214 2.90 -16.72 8.72
N GLN A 215 1.89 -17.59 8.61
CA GLN A 215 0.76 -17.36 7.69
C GLN A 215 -0.13 -16.18 8.15
N LYS A 216 -0.35 -16.04 9.45
CA LYS A 216 -1.05 -14.88 10.03
C LYS A 216 -0.28 -13.59 9.77
N LEU A 217 1.04 -13.63 9.99
CA LEU A 217 1.92 -12.49 9.76
C LEU A 217 2.02 -12.11 8.27
N ALA A 218 1.81 -13.05 7.34
CA ALA A 218 1.79 -12.78 5.91
C ALA A 218 0.63 -11.86 5.50
N VAL A 219 -0.55 -11.98 6.14
CA VAL A 219 -1.70 -11.08 5.86
C VAL A 219 -1.40 -9.66 6.33
N VAL A 220 -0.81 -9.54 7.53
CA VAL A 220 -0.37 -8.24 8.07
C VAL A 220 0.71 -7.64 7.18
N GLY A 221 1.67 -8.43 6.73
CA GLY A 221 2.71 -7.97 5.81
C GLY A 221 2.19 -7.54 4.45
N ALA A 222 1.21 -8.26 3.91
CA ALA A 222 0.52 -7.89 2.67
C ALA A 222 -0.23 -6.58 2.82
N PHE A 223 -0.90 -6.37 3.96
CA PHE A 223 -1.57 -5.11 4.27
C PHE A 223 -0.57 -3.94 4.35
N THR A 224 0.56 -4.11 5.06
CA THR A 224 1.61 -3.08 5.14
C THR A 224 2.14 -2.70 3.76
N LEU A 225 2.58 -3.68 2.97
CA LEU A 225 3.14 -3.41 1.64
C LEU A 225 2.09 -2.86 0.66
N TYR A 226 0.82 -3.24 0.80
CA TYR A 226 -0.29 -2.65 0.06
C TYR A 226 -0.44 -1.15 0.36
N LEU A 227 -0.36 -0.75 1.63
CA LEU A 227 -0.40 0.67 2.02
C LEU A 227 0.79 1.45 1.46
N ASP A 228 1.99 0.89 1.51
CA ASP A 228 3.18 1.54 0.94
C ASP A 228 3.03 1.74 -0.57
N PHE A 229 2.54 0.71 -1.28
CA PHE A 229 2.27 0.79 -2.70
C PHE A 229 1.24 1.89 -3.02
N LEU A 230 0.11 1.90 -2.31
CA LEU A 230 -0.94 2.90 -2.53
C LEU A 230 -0.44 4.32 -2.29
N ASN A 231 0.30 4.53 -1.21
CA ASN A 231 0.82 5.86 -0.90
C ASN A 231 1.82 6.30 -1.97
N LEU A 232 2.74 5.42 -2.38
CA LEU A 232 3.65 5.72 -3.48
C LEU A 232 2.88 6.03 -4.77
N PHE A 233 1.85 5.25 -5.10
CA PHE A 233 0.98 5.49 -6.26
C PHE A 233 0.34 6.88 -6.22
N LEU A 234 -0.22 7.28 -5.08
CA LEU A 234 -0.85 8.59 -4.95
C LEU A 234 0.15 9.74 -5.09
N TYR A 235 1.38 9.59 -4.58
CA TYR A 235 2.43 10.60 -4.74
C TYR A 235 2.97 10.66 -6.18
N VAL A 236 3.20 9.51 -6.81
CA VAL A 236 3.60 9.42 -8.23
C VAL A 236 2.53 10.04 -9.13
N LEU A 237 1.26 9.68 -8.93
CA LEU A 237 0.13 10.23 -9.70
C LEU A 237 -0.02 11.74 -9.49
N ARG A 238 0.17 12.23 -8.26
CA ARG A 238 0.12 13.67 -7.98
C ARG A 238 1.26 14.43 -8.67
N PHE A 239 2.42 13.82 -8.83
CA PHE A 239 3.60 14.45 -9.41
C PHE A 239 3.61 14.38 -10.95
N PHE A 240 3.34 13.22 -11.53
CA PHE A 240 3.40 12.98 -12.98
C PHE A 240 2.05 13.05 -13.68
N GLY A 241 0.95 12.97 -12.93
CA GLY A 241 -0.39 12.82 -13.51
C GLY A 241 -0.89 14.08 -14.17
N ASN A 242 -1.32 13.94 -15.42
CA ASN A 242 -2.03 14.98 -16.13
C ASN A 242 -3.49 15.00 -15.68
N ARG A 243 -3.89 16.11 -15.07
CA ARG A 243 -5.28 16.39 -14.72
C ARG A 243 -6.10 16.55 -16.00
N ARG A 244 -7.30 15.98 -16.02
CA ARG A 244 -8.27 16.23 -17.09
C ARG A 244 -8.59 17.72 -17.08
N LYS A 245 -8.33 18.40 -18.20
CA LYS A 245 -8.81 19.76 -18.43
C LYS A 245 -10.23 19.62 -18.96
N ASP A 246 -11.17 20.32 -18.35
CA ASP A 246 -12.52 20.49 -18.92
C ASP A 246 -12.44 21.17 -20.28
#